data_AF-A0A1F9D3K3-F1
#
_entry.id   AF-A0A1F9D3K3-F1
#
_cell.length_a   1.000
_cell.length_b   1.000
_cell.length_c   1.000
_cell.angle_alpha   90.00
_cell.angle_beta   90.00
_cell.angle_gamma   90.00
#
_symmetry.space_group_name_H-M   'P 1'
#
loop_
_entity.id
_entity.type
_entity.pdbx_description
1 polymer ?
#
loop_
_entity_poly.entity_id
_entity_poly.type
_entity_poly.pdbx_seq_one_letter_code
_entity_poly.pdbx_strand_id
1 'polypeptide(L)'
;MINKGFSYVLGFILVFTLSGARASSQEQVIVSSKAGECDLTVESNEKWHTLRLRAHHPKYKGCLIDKDSMLSILNAAFSKDDSPKLNGRYSSLFIGRLIDYPWLSQYLATTAYRDRGWDSKKGKPVAMDINKYVSQLLFRRELMAQIEPVFEKGRHKVVGVTVEKVLVGGFCEAPFNQGEMHPGRVPYDAQAWFRLEKG
;
A
#
# COMPACT_ATOMS: atom_id res chain seq x y z
N MET A 1 27.58 51.38 65.52
CA MET A 1 26.26 51.44 64.86
C MET A 1 26.41 50.87 63.45
N ILE A 2 25.71 49.76 63.17
CA ILE A 2 24.96 49.42 61.92
C ILE A 2 25.73 49.62 60.57
N ASN A 3 25.93 48.68 59.65
CA ASN A 3 25.26 47.40 59.36
C ASN A 3 26.17 46.47 58.55
N LYS A 4 25.87 45.18 58.65
CA LYS A 4 26.39 44.06 57.86
C LYS A 4 25.76 44.03 56.45
N GLY A 5 26.40 43.33 55.51
CA GLY A 5 25.65 42.66 54.44
C GLY A 5 26.35 42.51 53.09
N PHE A 6 27.33 41.62 53.01
CA PHE A 6 27.73 40.96 51.76
C PHE A 6 26.63 39.96 51.39
N SER A 7 26.14 39.98 50.15
CA SER A 7 25.52 38.80 49.53
C SER A 7 25.40 38.96 48.02
N TYR A 8 26.17 38.14 47.31
CA TYR A 8 26.04 37.88 45.88
C TYR A 8 24.67 37.28 45.55
N VAL A 9 24.01 37.78 44.52
CA VAL A 9 22.89 37.08 43.88
C VAL A 9 23.32 36.64 42.49
N LEU A 10 23.76 35.39 42.41
CA LEU A 10 23.84 34.59 41.19
C LEU A 10 22.39 34.17 40.83
N GLY A 11 21.84 34.71 39.75
CA GLY A 11 20.49 34.36 39.27
C GLY A 11 20.55 33.66 37.93
N PHE A 12 20.44 32.33 37.95
CA PHE A 12 20.39 31.42 36.80
C PHE A 12 19.29 31.84 35.80
N ILE A 13 19.67 32.19 34.56
CA ILE A 13 18.71 32.23 33.44
C ILE A 13 18.49 30.80 32.97
N LEU A 14 17.30 30.28 33.29
CA LEU A 14 16.83 28.96 32.88
C LEU A 14 16.46 29.02 31.39
N VAL A 15 17.39 28.59 30.52
CA VAL A 15 17.09 28.37 29.10
C VAL A 15 16.23 27.11 29.01
N PHE A 16 14.92 27.28 28.89
CA PHE A 16 14.02 26.21 28.47
C PHE A 16 14.34 25.85 27.02
N THR A 17 15.24 24.88 26.81
CA THR A 17 15.36 24.18 25.55
C THR A 17 14.09 23.34 25.39
N LEU A 18 13.09 23.92 24.73
CA LEU A 18 11.98 23.18 24.13
C LEU A 18 12.55 22.33 23.00
N SER A 19 13.20 21.23 23.37
CA SER A 19 13.46 20.10 22.49
C SER A 19 12.12 19.42 22.23
N GLY A 20 11.31 20.06 21.38
CA GLY A 20 10.17 19.42 20.76
C GLY A 20 10.71 18.27 19.93
N ALA A 21 10.77 17.07 20.53
CA ALA A 21 10.98 15.85 19.79
C ALA A 21 9.83 15.75 18.78
N ARG A 22 10.07 16.20 17.55
CA ARG A 22 9.26 15.77 16.42
C ARG A 22 9.47 14.27 16.35
N ALA A 23 8.53 13.51 16.91
CA ALA A 23 8.33 12.13 16.56
C ALA A 23 7.93 12.11 15.08
N SER A 24 8.92 12.26 14.21
CA SER A 24 8.82 11.93 12.81
C SER A 24 8.43 10.46 12.80
N SER A 25 7.25 10.17 12.27
CA SER A 25 6.80 8.80 12.06
C SER A 25 7.74 8.16 11.05
N GLN A 26 8.87 7.63 11.52
CA GLN A 26 9.86 7.02 10.64
C GLN A 26 9.27 5.72 10.10
N GLU A 27 9.02 5.71 8.80
CA GLU A 27 8.76 4.47 8.07
C GLU A 27 10.07 3.65 8.12
N GLN A 28 9.98 2.41 8.58
CA GLN A 28 11.12 1.49 8.65
C GLN A 28 11.05 0.51 7.48
N VAL A 29 12.10 0.43 6.67
CA VAL A 29 12.20 -0.61 5.63
C VAL A 29 12.43 -1.97 6.31
N ILE A 30 11.54 -2.92 6.01
CA ILE A 30 11.58 -4.30 6.51
C ILE A 30 12.38 -5.16 5.53
N VAL A 31 12.04 -5.09 4.25
CA VAL A 31 12.67 -5.85 3.17
C VAL A 31 12.71 -5.00 1.92
N SER A 32 13.74 -5.24 1.10
CA SER A 32 13.92 -4.65 -0.21
C SER A 32 14.26 -5.73 -1.23
N SER A 33 13.76 -5.61 -2.45
CA SER A 33 14.12 -6.48 -3.57
C SER A 33 14.02 -5.75 -4.90
N LYS A 34 14.65 -6.31 -5.94
CA LYS A 34 14.47 -5.85 -7.32
C LYS A 34 13.24 -6.50 -7.95
N ALA A 35 12.55 -5.77 -8.82
CA ALA A 35 11.51 -6.27 -9.72
C ALA A 35 11.74 -5.63 -11.10
N GLY A 36 12.50 -6.31 -11.96
CA GLY A 36 13.02 -5.72 -13.19
C GLY A 36 13.91 -4.51 -12.90
N GLU A 37 13.59 -3.36 -13.49
CA GLU A 37 14.30 -2.09 -13.26
C GLU A 37 13.83 -1.34 -11.99
N CYS A 38 12.80 -1.84 -11.29
CA CYS A 38 12.25 -1.20 -10.10
C CYS A 38 12.83 -1.76 -8.81
N ASP A 39 12.93 -0.90 -7.80
CA ASP A 39 13.18 -1.31 -6.41
C ASP A 39 11.85 -1.41 -5.68
N LEU A 40 11.58 -2.55 -5.06
CA LEU A 40 10.44 -2.76 -4.19
C LEU A 40 10.89 -2.71 -2.74
N THR A 41 10.18 -1.97 -1.90
CA THR A 41 10.37 -1.98 -0.45
C THR A 41 9.06 -2.28 0.25
N VAL A 42 9.12 -3.06 1.33
CA VAL A 42 8.04 -3.13 2.32
C VAL A 42 8.46 -2.32 3.53
N GLU A 43 7.64 -1.34 3.88
CA GLU A 43 7.89 -0.39 4.95
C GLU A 43 6.84 -0.56 6.04
N SER A 44 7.24 -0.57 7.32
CA SER A 44 6.32 -0.46 8.45
C SER A 44 6.21 0.96 8.96
N ASN A 45 5.02 1.29 9.41
CA ASN A 45 4.77 2.45 10.24
C ASN A 45 4.19 1.97 11.57
N GLU A 46 5.05 1.89 12.59
CA GLU A 46 4.66 1.38 13.92
C GLU A 46 3.64 2.27 14.62
N LYS A 47 3.66 3.58 14.36
CA LYS A 47 2.73 4.53 14.99
C LYS A 47 1.29 4.33 14.53
N TRP A 48 1.10 4.07 13.24
CA TRP A 48 -0.22 3.88 12.64
C TRP A 48 -0.59 2.42 12.45
N HIS A 49 0.32 1.50 12.78
CA HIS A 49 0.14 0.06 12.57
C HIS A 49 -0.24 -0.27 11.12
N THR A 50 0.48 0.33 10.17
CA THR A 50 0.27 0.14 8.72
C THR A 50 1.54 -0.32 8.04
N LEU A 51 1.38 -1.07 6.96
CA LEU A 51 2.45 -1.46 6.05
C LEU A 51 2.29 -0.74 4.70
N ARG A 52 3.39 -0.59 3.99
CA ARG A 52 3.41 -0.05 2.63
C ARG A 52 4.35 -0.85 1.75
N LEU A 53 3.83 -1.42 0.67
CA LEU A 53 4.64 -1.86 -0.46
C LEU A 53 4.84 -0.66 -1.38
N ARG A 54 6.09 -0.23 -1.53
CA ARG A 54 6.48 0.91 -2.35
C ARG A 54 7.31 0.43 -3.53
N ALA A 55 6.88 0.84 -4.72
CA ALA A 55 7.68 0.73 -5.93
C ALA A 55 8.45 2.03 -6.14
N HIS A 56 9.78 1.95 -6.16
CA HIS A 56 10.65 3.07 -6.53
C HIS A 56 10.93 2.98 -8.03
N HIS A 57 10.45 3.99 -8.74
CA HIS A 57 10.47 4.02 -10.19
C HIS A 57 11.84 4.49 -10.71
N PRO A 58 12.41 3.82 -11.72
CA PRO A 58 13.56 4.36 -12.44
C PRO A 58 13.17 5.67 -13.14
N LYS A 59 14.17 6.53 -13.36
CA LYS A 59 13.95 7.87 -13.92
C LYS A 59 13.20 7.79 -15.25
N TYR A 60 12.01 8.40 -15.33
CA TYR A 60 11.15 8.49 -16.51
C TYR A 60 10.54 7.18 -17.03
N LYS A 61 10.53 6.09 -16.23
CA LYS A 61 9.87 4.83 -16.60
C LYS A 61 8.97 4.37 -15.47
N GLY A 62 7.78 3.87 -15.82
CA GLY A 62 6.89 3.20 -14.85
C GLY A 62 7.41 1.82 -14.47
N CYS A 63 6.84 1.26 -13.40
CA CYS A 63 7.10 -0.11 -13.00
C CYS A 63 6.13 -1.09 -13.66
N LEU A 64 6.64 -2.26 -14.03
CA LEU A 64 5.85 -3.39 -14.52
C LEU A 64 6.14 -4.59 -13.62
N ILE A 65 5.63 -4.53 -12.38
CA ILE A 65 5.88 -5.55 -11.37
C ILE A 65 4.97 -6.74 -11.65
N ASP A 66 5.57 -7.88 -11.93
CA ASP A 66 4.85 -9.14 -12.07
C ASP A 66 4.34 -9.66 -10.72
N LYS A 67 3.43 -10.63 -10.81
CA LYS A 67 2.79 -11.24 -9.65
C LYS A 67 3.82 -11.89 -8.73
N ASP A 68 4.77 -12.63 -9.29
CA ASP A 68 5.73 -13.41 -8.51
C ASP A 68 6.67 -12.50 -7.71
N SER A 69 7.10 -11.38 -8.29
CA SER A 69 7.91 -10.36 -7.63
C SER A 69 7.17 -9.72 -6.46
N MET A 70 5.89 -9.34 -6.65
CA MET A 70 5.06 -8.80 -5.57
C MET A 70 4.86 -9.82 -4.45
N LEU A 71 4.50 -11.07 -4.80
CA LEU A 71 4.27 -12.11 -3.79
C LEU A 71 5.56 -12.50 -3.07
N SER A 72 6.70 -12.52 -3.76
CA SER A 72 8.00 -12.85 -3.19
C SER A 72 8.43 -11.83 -2.12
N ILE A 73 8.37 -10.53 -2.40
CA ILE A 73 8.75 -9.52 -1.41
C ILE A 73 7.77 -9.49 -0.23
N LEU A 74 6.47 -9.65 -0.46
CA LEU A 74 5.50 -9.76 0.62
C LEU A 74 5.74 -11.02 1.45
N ASN A 75 6.07 -12.14 0.81
CA ASN A 75 6.42 -13.37 1.51
C ASN A 75 7.67 -13.21 2.37
N ALA A 76 8.69 -12.51 1.88
CA ALA A 76 9.88 -12.19 2.68
C ALA A 76 9.51 -11.30 3.89
N ALA A 77 8.67 -10.27 3.69
CA ALA A 77 8.24 -9.39 4.77
C ALA A 77 7.43 -10.12 5.87
N PHE A 78 6.55 -11.04 5.49
CA PHE A 78 5.72 -11.80 6.42
C PHE A 78 6.34 -13.13 6.90
N SER A 79 7.54 -13.46 6.43
CA SER A 79 8.31 -14.61 6.91
C SER A 79 8.76 -14.41 8.35
N LYS A 80 8.89 -15.52 9.10
CA LYS A 80 9.34 -15.51 10.51
C LYS A 80 10.84 -15.73 10.68
N ASP A 81 11.49 -16.12 9.59
CA ASP A 81 12.85 -16.66 9.61
C ASP A 81 13.89 -15.56 9.42
N ASP A 82 13.55 -14.46 8.73
CA ASP A 82 14.46 -13.36 8.42
C ASP A 82 14.24 -12.14 9.34
N SER A 83 15.33 -11.46 9.68
CA SER A 83 15.33 -10.19 10.42
C SER A 83 15.48 -9.03 9.44
N PRO A 84 14.76 -7.89 9.61
CA PRO A 84 13.88 -7.53 10.72
C PRO A 84 12.48 -8.17 10.65
N LYS A 85 12.00 -8.66 11.80
CA LYS A 85 10.69 -9.32 11.92
C LYS A 85 9.56 -8.30 12.02
N LEU A 86 8.47 -8.54 11.30
CA LEU A 86 7.17 -7.90 11.56
C LEU A 86 6.64 -8.33 12.93
N ASN A 87 6.96 -7.56 13.98
CA ASN A 87 6.58 -7.88 15.36
C ASN A 87 5.28 -7.20 15.83
N GLY A 88 4.62 -6.44 14.95
CA GLY A 88 3.41 -5.67 15.25
C GLY A 88 2.07 -6.39 14.95
N ARG A 89 0.98 -5.72 15.32
CA ARG A 89 -0.38 -5.98 14.79
C ARG A 89 -0.62 -4.93 13.71
N TYR A 90 -0.48 -5.27 12.43
CA TYR A 90 -0.75 -4.32 11.35
C TYR A 90 -2.20 -4.44 10.90
N SER A 91 -2.84 -3.30 10.70
CA SER A 91 -4.25 -3.17 10.33
C SER A 91 -4.47 -2.99 8.83
N SER A 92 -3.43 -2.60 8.09
CA SER A 92 -3.50 -2.45 6.63
C SER A 92 -2.14 -2.56 5.95
N LEU A 93 -2.18 -2.89 4.66
CA LEU A 93 -1.07 -2.83 3.73
C LEU A 93 -1.49 -1.98 2.52
N PHE A 94 -0.84 -0.84 2.32
CA PHE A 94 -0.97 -0.06 1.07
C PHE A 94 -0.08 -0.68 -0.01
N ILE A 95 -0.64 -1.00 -1.18
CA ILE A 95 0.14 -1.59 -2.28
C ILE A 95 0.50 -0.60 -3.39
N GLY A 96 0.08 0.67 -3.29
CA GLY A 96 0.33 1.66 -4.33
C GLY A 96 -0.75 1.68 -5.40
N ARG A 97 -0.35 2.03 -6.62
CA ARG A 97 -1.21 2.12 -7.81
C ARG A 97 -1.23 0.79 -8.54
N LEU A 98 -2.37 0.34 -9.03
CA LEU A 98 -2.47 -0.93 -9.76
C LEU A 98 -1.76 -0.92 -11.12
N ILE A 99 -1.56 0.25 -11.73
CA ILE A 99 -0.79 0.38 -12.97
C ILE A 99 0.68 -0.07 -12.83
N ASP A 100 1.22 -0.06 -11.61
CA ASP A 100 2.55 -0.60 -11.33
C ASP A 100 2.56 -2.15 -11.38
N TYR A 101 1.38 -2.78 -11.35
CA TYR A 101 1.14 -4.23 -11.35
C TYR A 101 0.22 -4.61 -12.53
N PRO A 102 0.75 -4.76 -13.76
CA PRO A 102 -0.05 -5.01 -14.96
C PRO A 102 -1.04 -6.17 -14.83
N TRP A 103 -0.69 -7.22 -14.07
CA TRP A 103 -1.55 -8.38 -13.82
C TRP A 103 -2.80 -8.04 -12.98
N LEU A 104 -2.71 -7.11 -12.00
CA LEU A 104 -3.86 -6.62 -11.24
C LEU A 104 -4.73 -5.69 -12.08
N SER A 105 -4.10 -4.81 -12.85
CA SER A 105 -4.81 -3.96 -13.82
C SER A 105 -5.61 -4.81 -14.80
N GLN A 106 -4.99 -5.87 -15.34
CA GLN A 106 -5.61 -6.80 -16.30
C GLN A 106 -6.78 -7.55 -15.66
N TYR A 107 -6.56 -8.09 -14.45
CA TYR A 107 -7.61 -8.74 -13.70
C TYR A 107 -8.81 -7.80 -13.49
N LEU A 108 -8.56 -6.56 -13.08
CA LEU A 108 -9.61 -5.59 -12.80
C LEU A 108 -10.46 -5.27 -14.05
N ALA A 109 -9.80 -4.99 -15.18
CA ALA A 109 -10.47 -4.64 -16.42
C ALA A 109 -11.25 -5.79 -17.03
N THR A 110 -10.63 -6.98 -17.12
CA THR A 110 -11.28 -8.17 -17.70
C THR A 110 -12.45 -8.64 -16.84
N THR A 111 -12.30 -8.60 -15.52
CA THR A 111 -13.37 -8.95 -14.60
C THR A 111 -14.52 -7.97 -14.73
N ALA A 112 -14.25 -6.66 -14.73
CA ALA A 112 -15.28 -5.64 -14.87
C ALA A 112 -16.01 -5.72 -16.22
N TYR A 113 -15.30 -5.96 -17.32
CA TYR A 113 -15.92 -6.09 -18.64
C TYR A 113 -16.94 -7.23 -18.73
N ARG A 114 -16.68 -8.34 -18.04
CA ARG A 114 -17.56 -9.52 -18.00
C ARG A 114 -18.64 -9.41 -16.93
N ASP A 115 -18.58 -8.39 -16.08
CA ASP A 115 -19.46 -8.24 -14.95
C ASP A 115 -20.75 -7.50 -15.32
N ARG A 116 -21.90 -8.08 -14.99
CA ARG A 116 -23.21 -7.44 -15.22
C ARG A 116 -23.43 -6.20 -14.34
N GLY A 117 -22.66 -6.06 -13.26
CA GLY A 117 -22.64 -4.89 -12.39
C GLY A 117 -21.88 -3.70 -12.98
N TRP A 118 -21.25 -3.84 -14.15
CA TRP A 118 -20.56 -2.77 -14.86
C TRP A 118 -21.26 -2.39 -16.17
N ASP A 119 -21.45 -1.09 -16.39
CA ASP A 119 -21.90 -0.55 -17.68
C ASP A 119 -20.65 -0.15 -18.48
N SER A 120 -20.20 -1.04 -19.38
CA SER A 120 -19.01 -0.82 -20.21
C SER A 120 -19.16 0.33 -21.20
N LYS A 121 -20.39 0.68 -21.59
CA LYS A 121 -20.66 1.83 -22.47
C LYS A 121 -20.47 3.15 -21.71
N LYS A 122 -20.93 3.21 -20.45
CA LYS A 122 -20.81 4.40 -19.62
C LYS A 122 -19.50 4.49 -18.84
N GLY A 123 -18.80 3.36 -18.66
CA GLY A 123 -17.58 3.29 -17.85
C GLY A 123 -17.85 3.53 -16.36
N LYS A 124 -18.92 2.93 -15.83
CA LYS A 124 -19.26 3.05 -14.40
C LYS A 124 -20.03 1.82 -13.90
N PRO A 125 -20.07 1.57 -12.58
CA PRO A 125 -20.94 0.55 -12.02
C PRO A 125 -22.41 0.90 -12.23
N VAL A 126 -23.26 -0.13 -12.30
CA VAL A 126 -24.70 0.02 -12.55
C VAL A 126 -25.43 0.62 -11.34
N ALA A 127 -25.08 0.21 -10.13
CA ALA A 127 -25.90 0.49 -8.93
C ALA A 127 -25.11 0.96 -7.69
N MET A 128 -23.79 1.16 -7.78
CA MET A 128 -22.98 1.51 -6.62
C MET A 128 -21.84 2.47 -6.94
N ASP A 129 -21.24 3.02 -5.88
CA ASP A 129 -20.02 3.80 -5.96
C ASP A 129 -18.86 3.00 -6.58
N ILE A 130 -18.02 3.69 -7.36
CA ILE A 130 -16.93 3.06 -8.11
C ILE A 130 -15.84 2.49 -7.21
N ASN A 131 -15.50 3.14 -6.10
CA ASN A 131 -14.50 2.62 -5.17
C ASN A 131 -15.05 1.35 -4.50
N LYS A 132 -16.32 1.36 -4.08
CA LYS A 132 -16.98 0.17 -3.54
C LYS A 132 -17.00 -0.98 -4.55
N TYR A 133 -17.35 -0.70 -5.80
CA TYR A 133 -17.35 -1.70 -6.86
C TYR A 133 -15.96 -2.33 -7.08
N VAL A 134 -14.93 -1.49 -7.27
CA VAL A 134 -13.55 -1.96 -7.49
C VAL A 134 -13.00 -2.71 -6.28
N SER A 135 -13.29 -2.25 -5.05
CA SER A 135 -12.91 -3.00 -3.85
C SER A 135 -13.52 -4.41 -3.80
N GLN A 136 -14.77 -4.56 -4.26
CA GLN A 136 -15.43 -5.87 -4.30
C GLN A 136 -14.81 -6.78 -5.37
N LEU A 137 -14.43 -6.24 -6.54
CA LEU A 137 -13.71 -7.01 -7.56
C LEU A 137 -12.36 -7.52 -7.05
N LEU A 138 -11.60 -6.64 -6.41
CA LEU A 138 -10.28 -6.95 -5.86
C LEU A 138 -10.35 -7.88 -4.65
N PHE A 139 -11.48 -7.95 -3.94
CA PHE A 139 -11.67 -8.86 -2.82
C PHE A 139 -12.36 -10.18 -3.21
N ARG A 140 -12.52 -10.47 -4.51
CA ARG A 140 -13.05 -11.76 -4.96
C ARG A 140 -12.10 -12.89 -4.60
N ARG A 141 -12.70 -14.05 -4.30
CA ARG A 141 -11.99 -15.28 -3.93
C ARG A 141 -10.94 -15.71 -4.95
N GLU A 142 -11.21 -15.56 -6.25
CA GLU A 142 -10.28 -15.93 -7.31
C GLU A 142 -8.93 -15.19 -7.20
N LEU A 143 -8.97 -13.87 -6.96
CA LEU A 143 -7.76 -13.08 -6.75
C LEU A 143 -7.18 -13.33 -5.36
N MET A 144 -8.00 -13.28 -4.31
CA MET A 144 -7.53 -13.43 -2.93
C MET A 144 -6.86 -14.77 -2.67
N ALA A 145 -7.35 -15.88 -3.25
CA ALA A 145 -6.71 -17.20 -3.12
C ALA A 145 -5.26 -17.22 -3.61
N GLN A 146 -4.87 -16.27 -4.47
CA GLN A 146 -3.50 -16.15 -4.99
C GLN A 146 -2.60 -15.30 -4.08
N ILE A 147 -3.16 -14.45 -3.22
CA ILE A 147 -2.41 -13.48 -2.40
C ILE A 147 -2.44 -13.87 -0.91
N GLU A 148 -3.58 -14.35 -0.40
CA GLU A 148 -3.80 -14.74 1.01
C GLU A 148 -2.73 -15.68 1.59
N PRO A 149 -2.20 -16.69 0.87
CA PRO A 149 -1.17 -17.58 1.42
C PRO A 149 0.09 -16.87 1.95
N VAL A 150 0.38 -15.66 1.44
CA VAL A 150 1.50 -14.84 1.92
C VAL A 150 1.25 -14.33 3.35
N PHE A 151 0.02 -13.89 3.64
CA PHE A 151 -0.35 -13.30 4.93
C PHE A 151 -0.49 -14.36 6.02
N GLU A 152 -0.93 -15.57 5.66
CA GLU A 152 -1.11 -16.69 6.60
C GLU A 152 0.19 -17.05 7.31
N LYS A 153 1.33 -17.01 6.62
CA LYS A 153 2.67 -17.26 7.20
C LYS A 153 2.99 -16.28 8.34
N GLY A 154 2.61 -15.02 8.14
CA GLY A 154 2.72 -13.95 9.12
C GLY A 154 1.60 -13.92 10.16
N ARG A 155 0.69 -14.91 10.19
CA ARG A 155 -0.52 -14.91 11.02
C ARG A 155 -1.39 -13.66 10.82
N HIS A 156 -1.48 -13.18 9.59
CA HIS A 156 -2.41 -12.14 9.21
C HIS A 156 -3.43 -12.70 8.21
N LYS A 157 -4.61 -12.08 8.15
CA LYS A 157 -5.65 -12.37 7.17
C LYS A 157 -6.05 -11.07 6.47
N VAL A 158 -6.34 -11.16 5.18
CA VAL A 158 -6.97 -10.05 4.46
C VAL A 158 -8.47 -10.12 4.72
N VAL A 159 -9.00 -9.11 5.39
CA VAL A 159 -10.44 -9.04 5.74
C VAL A 159 -11.22 -8.08 4.86
N GLY A 160 -10.54 -7.40 3.93
CA GLY A 160 -11.15 -6.57 2.93
C GLY A 160 -10.12 -5.83 2.09
N VAL A 161 -10.60 -5.20 1.03
CA VAL A 161 -9.84 -4.26 0.20
C VAL A 161 -10.53 -2.91 0.27
N THR A 162 -9.76 -1.84 0.34
CA THR A 162 -10.26 -0.47 0.11
C THR A 162 -9.48 0.17 -1.00
N VAL A 163 -10.14 1.01 -1.79
CA VAL A 163 -9.50 1.69 -2.90
C VAL A 163 -9.93 3.15 -3.00
N GLU A 164 -9.10 3.96 -3.65
CA GLU A 164 -9.45 5.32 -4.06
C GLU A 164 -8.84 5.65 -5.43
N LYS A 165 -9.25 6.80 -5.99
CA LYS A 165 -8.69 7.34 -7.25
C LYS A 165 -8.72 6.33 -8.40
N VAL A 166 -9.86 5.64 -8.53
CA VAL A 166 -10.08 4.70 -9.63
C VAL A 166 -9.99 5.43 -10.96
N LEU A 167 -9.20 4.90 -11.89
CA LEU A 167 -9.16 5.36 -13.27
C LEU A 167 -9.94 4.42 -14.18
N VAL A 168 -10.65 5.03 -15.13
CA VAL A 168 -11.50 4.35 -16.11
C VAL A 168 -11.17 4.84 -17.51
N GLY A 169 -10.80 3.90 -18.37
CA GLY A 169 -10.39 4.16 -19.75
C GLY A 169 -10.77 3.00 -20.66
N GLY A 170 -10.42 3.10 -21.93
CA GLY A 170 -10.47 1.96 -22.85
C GLY A 170 -9.46 0.89 -22.48
N PHE A 171 -9.63 -0.32 -23.03
CA PHE A 171 -8.67 -1.43 -22.83
C PHE A 171 -7.24 -1.08 -23.29
N CYS A 172 -7.09 -0.19 -24.29
CA CYS A 172 -5.79 0.25 -24.78
C CYS A 172 -5.06 1.25 -23.86
N GLU A 173 -5.76 1.88 -22.92
CA GLU A 173 -5.18 2.85 -21.99
C GLU A 173 -4.56 2.19 -20.75
N ALA A 174 -4.95 0.95 -20.49
CA ALA A 174 -4.46 0.18 -19.38
C ALA A 174 -3.15 -0.55 -19.76
N PRO A 175 -2.19 -0.66 -18.83
CA PRO A 175 -0.94 -1.36 -19.07
C PRO A 175 -1.21 -2.87 -19.15
N PHE A 176 -1.56 -3.36 -20.34
CA PHE A 176 -1.85 -4.77 -20.58
C PHE A 176 -0.75 -5.41 -21.43
N ASN A 177 0.00 -6.29 -20.79
CA ASN A 177 0.75 -7.30 -21.52
C ASN A 177 -0.23 -8.44 -21.89
N GLN A 178 -0.41 -8.65 -23.19
CA GLN A 178 -0.88 -9.91 -23.81
C GLN A 178 -2.39 -10.28 -23.72
N GLY A 179 -3.29 -9.38 -23.30
CA GLY A 179 -4.74 -9.66 -23.25
C GLY A 179 -5.51 -9.37 -24.54
N GLU A 180 -6.69 -9.98 -24.70
CA GLU A 180 -7.66 -9.58 -25.74
C GLU A 180 -8.19 -8.17 -25.49
N MET A 181 -8.19 -7.34 -26.55
CA MET A 181 -8.76 -6.00 -26.50
C MET A 181 -10.28 -6.08 -26.68
N HIS A 182 -11.02 -5.46 -25.78
CA HIS A 182 -12.47 -5.37 -25.86
C HIS A 182 -12.93 -3.91 -26.02
N PRO A 183 -14.06 -3.66 -26.68
CA PRO A 183 -14.64 -2.33 -26.78
C PRO A 183 -15.22 -1.87 -25.44
N GLY A 184 -15.34 -0.55 -25.26
CA GLY A 184 -15.93 0.07 -24.07
C GLY A 184 -14.89 0.51 -23.04
N ARG A 185 -15.39 0.97 -21.90
CA ARG A 185 -14.59 1.54 -20.81
C ARG A 185 -14.59 0.60 -19.62
N VAL A 186 -13.45 0.48 -18.95
CA VAL A 186 -13.21 -0.42 -17.81
C VAL A 186 -12.35 0.26 -16.76
N PRO A 187 -12.51 -0.09 -15.47
CA PRO A 187 -11.57 0.31 -14.45
C PRO A 187 -10.27 -0.45 -14.67
N TYR A 188 -9.14 0.25 -14.62
CA TYR A 188 -7.84 -0.38 -14.83
C TYR A 188 -6.80 0.04 -13.79
N ASP A 189 -7.06 1.10 -13.03
CA ASP A 189 -6.16 1.57 -11.98
C ASP A 189 -6.93 1.98 -10.74
N ALA A 190 -6.28 1.86 -9.60
CA ALA A 190 -6.72 2.40 -8.32
C ALA A 190 -5.52 2.48 -7.38
N GLN A 191 -5.61 3.34 -6.36
CA GLN A 191 -4.78 3.19 -5.17
C GLN A 191 -5.46 2.16 -4.26
N ALA A 192 -4.73 1.14 -3.82
CA ALA A 192 -5.33 0.01 -3.11
C ALA A 192 -4.67 -0.30 -1.77
N TRP A 193 -5.50 -0.65 -0.78
CA TRP A 193 -5.09 -1.14 0.53
C TRP A 193 -5.76 -2.47 0.82
N PHE A 194 -5.00 -3.40 1.36
CA PHE A 194 -5.54 -4.58 2.02
C PHE A 194 -5.76 -4.26 3.49
N ARG A 195 -6.95 -4.55 4.00
CA ARG A 195 -7.25 -4.50 5.43
C ARG A 195 -6.80 -5.82 6.04
N LEU A 196 -6.00 -5.72 7.09
CA LEU A 196 -5.38 -6.87 7.74
C LEU A 196 -5.93 -7.03 9.15
N GLU A 197 -6.14 -8.28 9.54
CA GLU A 197 -6.38 -8.66 10.93
C GLU A 197 -5.38 -9.74 11.34
N LYS A 198 -4.97 -9.71 12.61
CA LYS A 198 -4.12 -10.75 13.17
C LYS A 198 -4.97 -11.99 13.43
N GLY A 199 -4.56 -13.12 12.84
CA GLY A 199 -5.18 -14.43 13.01
C GLY A 199 -4.78 -15.13 14.30
#